data_AF-A0AA43KXY7-F1
#
_entry.id   AF-A0AA43KXY7-F1
#
_cell.length_a   1.000
_cell.length_b   1.000
_cell.length_c   1.000
_cell.angle_alpha   90.00
_cell.angle_beta   90.00
_cell.angle_gamma   90.00
#
_symmetry.space_group_name_H-M   'P 1'
#
loop_
_entity.id
_entity.type
_entity.pdbx_description
1 polymer ?
#
loop_
_entity_poly.entity_id
_entity_poly.type
_entity_poly.pdbx_seq_one_letter_code
_entity_poly.pdbx_strand_id
1 'polypeptide(L)'
;MQKRNIINGLLGAIGFLIVAFIAFSLRFGLSWWTSSENEMLMFFPIWAVVALYVGYSASSHYYKKKAMYFKEEYEPETAANNWKLYKTFMLSKFLNIIAKLFAIMTPFYILAYIDESEMLNSSPLLIITFAVISVVCFISGRIIQNKYIVAKD
;
A
#
# COMPACT_ATOMS: atom_id res chain seq x y z
N MET A 1 -0.42 1.71 24.50
CA MET A 1 -0.69 1.31 23.10
C MET A 1 -1.28 2.43 22.25
N GLN A 2 -2.28 3.19 22.72
CA GLN A 2 -2.91 4.29 21.95
C GLN A 2 -1.91 5.34 21.43
N LYS A 3 -0.97 5.84 22.25
CA LYS A 3 0.04 6.83 21.80
C LYS A 3 0.85 6.37 20.58
N ARG A 4 1.25 5.09 20.53
CA ARG A 4 1.98 4.51 19.39
C ARG A 4 1.11 4.41 18.13
N ASN A 5 -0.16 4.05 18.28
CA ASN A 5 -1.08 3.99 17.14
C ASN A 5 -1.32 5.37 16.52
N ILE A 6 -1.41 6.41 17.35
CA ILE A 6 -1.53 7.79 16.89
C ILE A 6 -0.28 8.21 16.12
N ILE A 7 0.92 7.92 16.64
CA ILE A 7 2.19 8.20 15.93
C ILE A 7 2.22 7.50 14.57
N ASN A 8 1.87 6.21 14.51
CA ASN A 8 1.84 5.47 13.25
C ASN A 8 0.76 5.99 12.28
N GLY A 9 -0.38 6.47 12.79
CA GLY A 9 -1.38 7.19 11.99
C GLY A 9 -0.81 8.47 11.39
N LEU A 10 -0.13 9.29 12.20
CA LEU A 10 0.52 10.51 11.73
C LEU A 10 1.60 10.23 10.67
N LEU A 11 2.41 9.19 10.86
CA LEU A 11 3.38 8.74 9.85
C LEU A 11 2.68 8.32 8.53
N GLY A 12 1.53 7.67 8.61
CA GLY A 12 0.71 7.34 7.45
C GLY A 12 0.22 8.57 6.70
N ALA A 13 -0.26 9.59 7.41
CA ALA A 13 -0.69 10.86 6.83
C ALA A 13 0.47 11.63 6.19
N ILE A 14 1.61 11.73 6.87
CA ILE A 14 2.82 12.39 6.34
C ILE A 14 3.31 11.65 5.10
N GLY A 15 3.38 10.31 5.15
CA GLY A 15 3.78 9.49 4.00
C GLY A 15 2.86 9.70 2.80
N PHE A 16 1.55 9.72 3.01
CA PHE A 16 0.57 10.05 1.96
C PHE A 16 0.83 11.43 1.36
N LEU A 17 1.00 12.47 2.19
CA LEU A 17 1.24 13.83 1.72
C LEU A 17 2.54 13.94 0.91
N ILE A 18 3.62 13.27 1.33
CA ILE A 18 4.90 13.26 0.58
C ILE A 18 4.73 12.58 -0.78
N VAL A 19 4.11 11.38 -0.81
CA VAL A 19 3.92 10.64 -2.06
C VAL A 19 3.02 11.41 -3.02
N ALA A 20 1.94 11.99 -2.50
CA ALA A 20 1.04 12.79 -3.30
C ALA A 20 1.71 14.09 -3.77
N PHE A 21 2.55 14.73 -2.94
CA PHE A 21 3.39 15.86 -3.34
C PHE A 21 4.27 15.52 -4.55
N ILE A 22 5.03 14.42 -4.46
CA ILE A 22 5.93 13.98 -5.53
C ILE A 22 5.13 13.64 -6.79
N ALA A 23 4.08 12.81 -6.67
CA ALA A 23 3.32 12.32 -7.81
C ALA A 23 2.66 13.45 -8.61
N PHE A 24 2.03 14.41 -7.93
CA PHE A 24 1.39 15.55 -8.59
C PHE A 24 2.41 16.57 -9.10
N SER A 25 3.53 16.78 -8.39
CA SER A 25 4.60 17.66 -8.90
C SER A 25 5.24 17.12 -10.19
N LEU A 26 5.40 15.80 -10.31
CA LEU A 26 5.90 15.17 -11.53
C LEU A 26 4.89 15.26 -12.68
N ARG A 27 3.59 15.18 -12.39
CA ARG A 27 2.54 15.16 -13.42
C ARG A 27 2.09 16.54 -13.89
N PHE A 28 1.95 17.48 -12.96
CA PHE A 28 1.36 18.80 -13.20
C PHE A 28 2.36 19.96 -12.99
N GLY A 29 3.58 19.67 -12.55
CA GLY A 29 4.59 20.67 -12.22
C GLY A 29 4.42 21.27 -10.81
N LEU A 30 5.45 21.97 -10.34
CA LEU A 30 5.43 22.60 -9.00
C LEU A 30 4.42 23.75 -8.89
N SER A 31 4.13 24.43 -10.01
CA SER A 31 3.14 25.52 -10.07
C SER A 31 1.72 25.07 -9.75
N TRP A 32 1.42 23.77 -9.91
CA TRP A 32 0.11 23.20 -9.58
C TRP A 32 -0.25 23.38 -8.10
N TRP A 33 0.73 23.34 -7.20
CA TRP A 33 0.53 23.51 -5.76
C TRP A 33 0.21 24.95 -5.33
N THR A 34 0.59 25.92 -6.15
CA THR A 34 0.42 27.35 -5.86
C THR A 34 -0.73 27.99 -6.64
N SER A 35 -1.37 27.23 -7.55
CA SER A 35 -2.51 27.72 -8.31
C SER A 35 -3.75 27.85 -7.43
N SER A 36 -4.34 29.04 -7.41
CA SER A 36 -5.57 29.36 -6.68
C SER A 36 -6.83 28.74 -7.28
N GLU A 37 -6.75 28.17 -8.48
CA GLU A 37 -7.89 27.60 -9.21
C GLU A 37 -8.02 26.07 -9.02
N ASN A 38 -7.10 25.44 -8.29
CA ASN A 38 -7.07 23.99 -8.14
C ASN A 38 -7.95 23.48 -7.00
N GLU A 39 -9.22 23.23 -7.29
CA GLU A 39 -10.19 22.67 -6.34
C GLU A 39 -9.76 21.32 -5.76
N MET A 40 -8.93 20.55 -6.48
CA MET A 40 -8.37 19.28 -5.99
C MET A 40 -7.56 19.44 -4.71
N LEU A 41 -6.88 20.58 -4.49
CA LEU A 41 -6.09 20.82 -3.28
C LEU A 41 -6.97 20.83 -2.01
N MET A 42 -8.25 21.18 -2.13
CA MET A 42 -9.19 21.17 -1.01
C MET A 42 -9.47 19.76 -0.48
N PHE A 43 -9.27 18.72 -1.30
CA PHE A 43 -9.52 17.34 -0.90
C PHE A 43 -8.30 16.67 -0.22
N PHE A 44 -7.10 17.24 -0.36
CA PHE A 44 -5.89 16.67 0.24
C PHE A 44 -5.94 16.54 1.76
N PRO A 45 -6.46 17.53 2.52
CA PRO A 45 -6.66 17.38 3.96
C PRO A 45 -7.60 16.22 4.31
N ILE A 46 -8.67 16.00 3.54
CA ILE A 46 -9.62 14.89 3.75
C ILE A 46 -8.88 13.55 3.55
N TRP A 47 -8.14 13.41 2.45
CA TRP A 47 -7.36 12.21 2.20
C TRP A 47 -6.26 11.97 3.23
N ALA A 48 -5.63 13.03 3.76
CA ALA A 48 -4.66 12.92 4.84
C ALA A 48 -5.29 12.41 6.14
N VAL A 49 -6.52 12.83 6.47
CA VAL A 49 -7.28 12.30 7.61
C VAL A 49 -7.64 10.82 7.40
N VAL A 50 -8.04 10.44 6.19
CA VAL A 50 -8.28 9.03 5.85
C VAL A 50 -7.00 8.20 6.00
N ALA A 51 -5.87 8.69 5.48
CA ALA A 51 -4.56 8.04 5.63
C ALA A 51 -4.15 7.91 7.11
N LEU A 52 -4.42 8.92 7.93
CA LEU A 52 -4.22 8.87 9.39
C LEU A 52 -5.03 7.74 10.02
N TYR A 53 -6.32 7.69 9.71
CA TYR A 53 -7.22 6.66 10.25
C TYR A 53 -6.80 5.25 9.84
N VAL A 54 -6.40 5.07 8.57
CA VAL A 54 -5.89 3.79 8.05
C VAL A 54 -4.61 3.39 8.79
N GLY A 55 -3.64 4.30 8.93
CA GLY A 55 -2.39 4.05 9.65
C GLY A 55 -2.62 3.71 11.12
N TYR A 56 -3.50 4.44 11.80
CA TYR A 56 -3.90 4.17 13.17
C TYR A 56 -4.52 2.78 13.31
N SER A 57 -5.48 2.46 12.44
CA SER A 57 -6.23 1.20 12.48
C SER A 57 -5.34 0.00 12.17
N ALA A 58 -4.44 0.12 11.19
CA ALA A 58 -3.45 -0.89 10.88
C ALA A 58 -2.51 -1.16 12.07
N SER A 59 -2.01 -0.09 12.70
CA SER A 59 -1.17 -0.20 13.90
C SER A 59 -1.92 -0.87 15.07
N SER A 60 -3.16 -0.44 15.32
CA SER A 60 -4.00 -1.01 16.38
C SER A 60 -4.26 -2.50 16.16
N HIS A 61 -4.63 -2.88 14.94
CA HIS A 61 -4.84 -4.27 14.55
C HIS A 61 -3.56 -5.10 14.70
N TYR A 62 -2.41 -4.57 14.27
CA TYR A 62 -1.10 -5.22 14.39
C TYR A 62 -0.78 -5.56 15.85
N TYR A 63 -0.87 -4.59 16.76
CA TYR A 63 -0.54 -4.82 18.17
C TYR A 63 -1.55 -5.72 18.88
N LYS A 64 -2.85 -5.61 18.52
CA LYS A 64 -3.88 -6.52 19.03
C LYS A 64 -3.60 -7.96 18.63
N LYS A 65 -3.26 -8.21 17.35
CA LYS A 65 -2.90 -9.54 16.86
C LYS A 65 -1.60 -10.04 17.48
N LYS A 66 -0.57 -9.20 17.59
CA LYS A 66 0.67 -9.56 18.28
C LYS A 66 0.40 -10.04 19.70
N ALA A 67 -0.41 -9.32 20.46
CA ALA A 67 -0.71 -9.68 21.85
C ALA A 67 -1.43 -11.04 21.99
N MET A 68 -2.20 -11.49 20.99
CA MET A 68 -2.84 -12.81 21.00
C MET A 68 -1.82 -13.94 20.93
N TYR A 69 -0.86 -13.86 19.99
CA TYR A 69 0.19 -14.90 19.84
C TYR A 69 1.02 -15.08 21.12
N PHE A 70 1.39 -13.98 21.79
CA PHE A 70 2.19 -14.02 23.02
C PHE A 70 1.36 -14.34 24.29
N LYS A 71 0.04 -14.44 24.18
CA LYS A 71 -0.86 -14.81 25.29
C LYS A 71 -1.33 -16.27 25.17
N GLU A 72 -1.50 -16.77 23.95
CA GLU A 72 -1.97 -18.13 23.67
C GLU A 72 -0.84 -19.16 23.75
N GLU A 73 0.41 -18.75 23.47
CA GLU A 73 1.57 -19.65 23.53
C GLU A 73 2.31 -19.52 24.87
N TYR A 74 2.54 -20.67 25.52
CA TYR A 74 3.25 -20.74 26.81
C TYR A 74 4.76 -20.48 26.68
N GLU A 75 5.34 -20.73 25.51
CA GLU A 75 6.76 -20.54 25.24
C GLU A 75 7.01 -19.27 24.39
N PRO A 76 7.81 -18.32 24.88
CA PRO A 76 8.02 -17.04 24.20
C PRO A 76 8.78 -17.16 22.87
N GLU A 77 9.64 -18.18 22.72
CA GLU A 77 10.39 -18.42 21.49
C GLU A 77 9.48 -18.91 20.35
N THR A 78 8.60 -19.86 20.65
CA THR A 78 7.58 -20.37 19.72
C THR A 78 6.64 -19.25 19.29
N ALA A 79 6.22 -18.39 20.24
CA ALA A 79 5.34 -17.26 19.96
C ALA A 79 5.99 -16.23 19.02
N ALA A 80 7.28 -15.98 19.20
CA ALA A 80 8.04 -15.08 18.35
C ALA A 80 8.19 -15.63 16.92
N ASN A 81 8.42 -16.94 16.78
CA ASN A 81 8.51 -17.60 15.48
C ASN A 81 7.15 -17.60 14.75
N ASN A 82 6.06 -17.98 15.43
CA ASN A 82 4.71 -17.96 14.85
C ASN A 82 4.27 -16.54 14.47
N TRP A 83 4.60 -15.54 15.29
CA TRP A 83 4.38 -14.14 14.94
C TRP A 83 5.18 -13.70 13.71
N LYS A 84 6.44 -14.15 13.58
CA LYS A 84 7.27 -13.88 12.39
C LYS A 84 6.64 -14.50 11.15
N LEU A 85 6.21 -15.75 11.22
CA LEU A 85 5.53 -16.47 10.13
C LEU A 85 4.24 -15.74 9.71
N TYR A 86 3.41 -15.35 10.68
CA TYR A 86 2.18 -14.60 10.42
C TYR A 86 2.43 -13.27 9.71
N LYS A 87 3.42 -12.49 10.15
CA LYS A 87 3.79 -11.23 9.48
C LYS A 87 4.17 -11.46 8.03
N THR A 88 4.97 -12.49 7.76
CA THR A 88 5.41 -12.78 6.40
C THR A 88 4.26 -13.30 5.52
N PHE A 89 3.33 -14.05 6.08
CA PHE A 89 2.08 -14.42 5.41
C PHE A 89 1.18 -13.20 5.12
N MET A 90 1.11 -12.21 6.02
CA MET A 90 0.38 -10.97 5.74
C MET A 90 1.06 -10.16 4.62
N LEU A 91 2.39 -10.18 4.55
CA LEU A 91 3.14 -9.57 3.45
C LEU A 91 2.80 -10.22 2.09
N SER A 92 2.68 -11.55 2.01
CA SER A 92 2.27 -12.18 0.74
C SER A 92 0.86 -11.79 0.31
N LYS A 93 -0.09 -11.72 1.26
CA LYS A 93 -1.44 -11.21 0.99
C LYS A 93 -1.40 -9.78 0.47
N PHE A 94 -0.61 -8.92 1.09
CA PHE A 94 -0.47 -7.52 0.67
C PHE A 94 0.11 -7.40 -0.75
N LEU A 95 1.17 -8.14 -1.06
CA LEU A 95 1.75 -8.19 -2.40
C LEU A 95 0.73 -8.66 -3.46
N ASN A 96 -0.09 -9.66 -3.13
CA ASN A 96 -1.16 -10.12 -4.03
C ASN A 96 -2.26 -9.07 -4.24
N ILE A 97 -2.56 -8.23 -3.24
CA ILE A 97 -3.50 -7.11 -3.39
C ILE A 97 -2.91 -6.06 -4.32
N ILE A 98 -1.65 -5.67 -4.12
CA ILE A 98 -0.95 -4.73 -5.01
C ILE A 98 -0.94 -5.26 -6.44
N ALA A 99 -0.60 -6.53 -6.63
CA ALA A 99 -0.58 -7.15 -7.95
C ALA A 99 -1.94 -7.03 -8.66
N LYS A 100 -3.04 -7.32 -7.96
CA LYS A 100 -4.40 -7.19 -8.50
C LYS A 100 -4.73 -5.74 -8.86
N LEU A 101 -4.38 -4.77 -8.01
CA LEU A 101 -4.62 -3.36 -8.30
C LEU A 101 -3.92 -2.94 -9.60
N PHE A 102 -2.63 -3.23 -9.75
CA PHE A 102 -1.90 -2.92 -10.97
C PHE A 102 -2.42 -3.69 -12.19
N ALA A 103 -2.75 -4.99 -12.04
CA ALA A 103 -3.35 -5.79 -13.11
C ALA A 103 -4.68 -5.22 -13.61
N ILE A 104 -5.52 -4.72 -12.70
CA ILE A 104 -6.80 -4.08 -13.04
C ILE A 104 -6.54 -2.72 -13.72
N MET A 105 -5.55 -1.95 -13.27
CA MET A 105 -5.22 -0.65 -13.87
C MET A 105 -4.64 -0.76 -15.29
N THR A 106 -3.85 -1.80 -15.59
CA THR A 106 -3.22 -2.00 -16.90
C THR A 106 -4.19 -1.89 -18.10
N PRO A 107 -5.35 -2.57 -18.17
CA PRO A 107 -6.28 -2.44 -19.29
C PRO A 107 -6.85 -1.01 -19.42
N PHE A 108 -7.09 -0.29 -18.32
CA PHE A 108 -7.53 1.12 -18.41
C PHE A 108 -6.46 1.99 -19.06
N TYR A 109 -5.18 1.78 -18.74
CA TYR A 109 -4.08 2.51 -19.36
C TYR A 109 -3.84 2.09 -20.82
N ILE A 110 -4.10 0.83 -21.19
CA ILE A 110 -4.05 0.39 -22.59
C ILE A 110 -5.15 1.08 -23.40
N LEU A 111 -6.39 1.07 -22.90
CA LEU A 111 -7.51 1.75 -23.57
C LEU A 111 -7.25 3.25 -23.69
N ALA A 112 -6.75 3.89 -22.64
CA ALA A 112 -6.40 5.30 -22.65
C ALA A 112 -5.26 5.65 -23.63
N TYR A 113 -4.35 4.70 -23.90
CA TYR A 113 -3.31 4.88 -24.93
C TYR A 113 -3.87 4.77 -26.34
N ILE A 114 -4.80 3.84 -26.57
CA ILE A 114 -5.45 3.66 -27.88
C ILE A 114 -6.36 4.85 -28.20
N ASP A 115 -7.06 5.38 -27.20
CA ASP A 115 -7.98 6.53 -27.32
C ASP A 115 -7.28 7.89 -27.21
N GLU A 116 -5.93 7.91 -27.16
CA GLU A 116 -5.11 9.12 -27.02
C GLU A 116 -5.59 10.06 -25.88
N SER A 117 -6.07 9.47 -24.78
CA SER A 117 -6.71 10.22 -23.69
C SER A 117 -5.71 11.13 -22.97
N GLU A 118 -5.88 12.44 -23.16
CA GLU A 118 -5.07 13.49 -22.50
C GLU A 118 -5.15 13.41 -20.97
N MET A 119 -6.28 12.95 -20.43
CA MET A 119 -6.52 12.90 -18.98
C MET A 119 -5.62 11.89 -18.27
N LEU A 120 -5.34 10.74 -18.88
CA LEU A 120 -4.51 9.68 -18.30
C LEU A 120 -3.04 9.77 -18.75
N ASN A 121 -2.75 10.45 -19.87
CA ASN A 121 -1.41 10.63 -20.43
C ASN A 121 -0.64 9.29 -20.45
N SER A 122 -1.29 8.28 -21.03
CA SER A 122 -0.79 6.92 -21.06
C SER A 122 0.38 6.80 -22.04
N SER A 123 1.41 6.05 -21.67
CA SER A 123 2.54 5.74 -22.55
C SER A 123 2.86 4.25 -22.53
N PRO A 124 3.47 3.70 -23.59
CA PRO A 124 3.87 2.29 -23.61
C PRO A 124 4.76 1.91 -22.44
N LEU A 125 5.67 2.80 -22.03
CA LEU A 125 6.55 2.59 -20.89
C LEU A 125 5.77 2.44 -19.58
N LEU A 126 4.75 3.28 -19.37
CA LEU A 126 3.93 3.25 -18.16
C LEU A 126 3.07 1.98 -18.08
N ILE A 127 2.50 1.56 -19.22
CA ILE A 127 1.76 0.30 -19.34
C ILE A 127 2.67 -0.90 -19.00
N ILE A 128 3.87 -0.95 -19.58
CA ILE A 128 4.86 -2.00 -19.30
C ILE A 128 5.24 -2.00 -17.82
N THR A 129 5.49 -0.82 -17.24
CA THR A 129 5.85 -0.68 -15.82
C THR A 129 4.76 -1.25 -14.92
N PHE A 130 3.49 -0.94 -15.19
CA PHE A 130 2.36 -1.44 -14.40
C PHE A 130 2.21 -2.95 -14.52
N ALA A 131 2.37 -3.50 -15.73
CA ALA A 131 2.34 -4.94 -15.97
C ALA A 131 3.49 -5.66 -15.22
N VAL A 132 4.71 -5.11 -15.28
CA VAL A 132 5.87 -5.66 -14.57
C VAL A 132 5.68 -5.64 -13.06
N ILE A 133 5.24 -4.52 -12.48
CA ILE A 133 4.96 -4.42 -11.04
C ILE A 133 3.92 -5.46 -10.62
N SER A 134 2.83 -5.59 -11.39
CA SER A 134 1.80 -6.60 -11.14
C SER A 134 2.38 -8.02 -11.06
N VAL A 135 3.14 -8.42 -12.09
CA VAL A 135 3.74 -9.76 -12.18
C VAL A 135 4.75 -9.99 -11.06
N VAL A 136 5.65 -9.05 -10.82
CA VAL A 136 6.68 -9.16 -9.78
C VAL A 136 6.04 -9.30 -8.41
N CYS A 137 5.04 -8.48 -8.08
CA CYS A 137 4.31 -8.58 -6.82
C CYS A 137 3.57 -9.91 -6.68
N PHE A 138 2.93 -10.39 -7.75
CA PHE A 138 2.22 -11.68 -7.74
C PHE A 138 3.16 -12.86 -7.51
N ILE A 139 4.28 -12.93 -8.26
CA ILE A 139 5.27 -13.99 -8.13
C ILE A 139 5.87 -13.96 -6.72
N SER A 140 6.26 -12.79 -6.24
CA SER A 140 6.84 -12.62 -4.90
C SER A 140 5.85 -13.03 -3.81
N GLY A 141 4.60 -12.60 -3.93
CA GLY A 141 3.52 -13.01 -3.03
C GLY A 141 3.32 -14.52 -3.01
N ARG A 142 3.32 -15.17 -4.17
CA ARG A 142 3.16 -16.62 -4.30
C ARG A 142 4.35 -17.41 -3.74
N ILE A 143 5.58 -16.98 -4.02
CA ILE A 143 6.80 -17.60 -3.47
C ILE A 143 6.78 -17.55 -1.95
N ILE A 144 6.47 -16.39 -1.39
CA ILE A 144 6.36 -16.19 0.05
C ILE A 144 5.28 -17.11 0.60
N GLN A 145 4.06 -17.07 0.04
CA GLN A 145 2.94 -17.90 0.50
C GLN A 145 3.25 -19.41 0.47
N ASN A 146 3.86 -19.92 -0.60
CA ASN A 146 4.20 -21.34 -0.73
C ASN A 146 5.21 -21.80 0.33
N LYS A 147 6.21 -20.98 0.68
CA LYS A 147 7.15 -21.31 1.76
C LYS A 147 6.49 -21.43 3.14
N TYR A 148 5.33 -20.79 3.34
CA TYR A 148 4.65 -20.75 4.64
C TYR A 148 3.41 -21.64 4.72
N ILE A 149 2.88 -22.13 3.60
CA ILE A 149 1.88 -23.21 3.58
C ILE A 149 2.56 -24.56 3.87
N VAL A 150 3.75 -24.80 3.32
CA VAL A 150 4.52 -26.04 3.55
C VAL A 150 5.02 -26.18 5.01
N ALA A 151 5.07 -25.09 5.78
CA ALA A 151 5.46 -25.11 7.19
C ALA A 151 4.28 -25.45 8.15
N LYS A 152 3.10 -25.76 7.59
CA LYS A 152 1.88 -26.09 8.34
C LYS A 152 1.49 -27.58 8.23
N ASP A 153 2.22 -28.34 7.41
CA ASP A 153 2.14 -29.80 7.26
C ASP A 153 3.40 -30.44 7.87
#